data_AF-A0A5C8P2N8-F1
#
_entry.id   AF-A0A5C8P2N8-F1
#
_cell.length_a   1.000
_cell.length_b   1.000
_cell.length_c   1.000
_cell.angle_alpha   90.00
_cell.angle_beta   90.00
_cell.angle_gamma   90.00
#
_symmetry.space_group_name_H-M   'P 1'
#
loop_
_entity.id
_entity.type
_entity.pdbx_description
1 polymer ?
#
loop_
_entity_poly.entity_id
_entity_poly.type
_entity_poly.pdbx_seq_one_letter_code
_entity_poly.pdbx_strand_id
1 'polypeptide(L)'
;MDASGNKFKAKQCFGPLCNGIYRSLESFHKNKKGLGGRKEKCIECVRYDRGTKKRNDNILIEKYIDGKKVTLKSCTVCGEFKELNQYSNAKGQLYNKYPSCKSCENKRLKDYYKDNKAKVNEKGKKYYQENREIDFRKI
;
A
#
# COMPACT_ATOMS: atom_id res chain seq x y z
N MET A 1 -18.00 -16.75 -23.80
CA MET A 1 -18.50 -17.54 -24.93
C MET A 1 -17.89 -16.91 -26.15
N ASP A 2 -17.35 -17.69 -27.07
CA ASP A 2 -17.16 -17.21 -28.44
C ASP A 2 -18.55 -16.96 -29.05
N ALA A 3 -18.57 -16.27 -30.19
CA ALA A 3 -19.79 -16.03 -30.97
C ALA A 3 -20.49 -17.33 -31.44
N SER A 4 -19.90 -18.50 -31.15
CA SER A 4 -20.37 -19.83 -31.52
C SER A 4 -20.91 -20.65 -30.34
N GLY A 5 -21.06 -20.05 -29.14
CA GLY A 5 -21.69 -20.70 -27.98
C GLY A 5 -20.83 -21.78 -27.29
N ASN A 6 -19.56 -21.93 -27.65
CA ASN A 6 -18.68 -22.93 -27.07
C ASN A 6 -18.09 -22.43 -25.73
N LYS A 7 -18.21 -23.27 -24.69
CA LYS A 7 -17.52 -23.05 -23.42
C LYS A 7 -16.04 -23.36 -23.64
N PHE A 8 -15.20 -22.33 -23.74
CA PHE A 8 -13.74 -22.50 -23.71
C PHE A 8 -13.34 -23.41 -22.55
N LYS A 9 -12.69 -24.54 -22.82
CA LYS A 9 -12.19 -25.46 -21.77
C LYS A 9 -10.82 -25.02 -21.23
N ALA A 10 -10.07 -24.28 -22.04
CA ALA A 10 -8.74 -23.79 -21.74
C ALA A 10 -8.56 -22.37 -22.30
N LYS A 11 -7.55 -21.65 -21.80
CA LYS A 11 -7.10 -20.38 -22.37
C LYS A 11 -5.62 -20.15 -22.15
N GLN A 12 -5.06 -19.23 -22.93
CA GLN A 12 -3.68 -18.80 -22.83
C GLN A 12 -3.41 -18.08 -21.50
N CYS A 13 -2.31 -18.43 -20.82
CA CYS A 13 -1.85 -17.75 -19.61
C CYS A 13 -0.78 -16.71 -19.94
N PHE A 14 -1.03 -15.45 -19.59
CA PHE A 14 -0.08 -14.34 -19.80
C PHE A 14 0.78 -14.06 -18.55
N GLY A 15 1.08 -15.11 -17.78
CA GLY A 15 1.88 -15.01 -16.57
C GLY A 15 3.35 -15.39 -16.80
N PRO A 16 4.27 -14.90 -15.95
CA PRO A 16 5.72 -15.02 -16.17
C PRO A 16 6.26 -16.45 -16.09
N LEU A 17 5.56 -17.37 -15.42
CA LEU A 17 5.95 -18.79 -15.40
C LEU A 17 5.44 -19.56 -16.61
N CYS A 18 4.39 -19.06 -17.26
CA CYS A 18 3.71 -19.78 -18.34
C CYS A 18 4.03 -19.22 -19.73
N ASN A 19 4.48 -17.97 -19.86
CA ASN A 19 4.89 -17.36 -21.13
C ASN A 19 3.96 -17.65 -22.32
N GLY A 20 2.65 -17.56 -22.12
CA GLY A 20 1.68 -17.80 -23.19
C GLY A 20 1.28 -19.27 -23.41
N ILE A 21 1.58 -20.18 -22.48
CA ILE A 21 1.09 -21.57 -22.53
C ILE A 21 -0.42 -21.63 -22.24
N TYR A 22 -1.14 -22.48 -22.96
CA TYR A 22 -2.56 -22.76 -22.73
C TYR A 22 -2.76 -23.63 -21.47
N ARG A 23 -3.71 -23.25 -20.62
CA ARG A 23 -4.07 -23.97 -19.39
C ARG A 23 -5.60 -24.11 -19.29
N SER A 24 -6.07 -25.12 -18.57
CA SER A 24 -7.50 -25.28 -18.25
C SER A 24 -8.05 -24.02 -17.57
N LEU A 25 -9.30 -23.64 -17.85
CA LEU A 25 -9.96 -22.51 -17.18
C LEU A 25 -10.00 -22.66 -15.65
N GLU A 26 -9.96 -23.89 -15.15
CA GLU A 26 -9.94 -24.20 -13.72
C GLU A 26 -8.64 -23.75 -13.05
N SER A 27 -7.54 -23.73 -13.80
CA SER A 27 -6.23 -23.25 -13.36
C SER A 27 -6.16 -21.72 -13.22
N PHE A 28 -7.27 -20.99 -13.42
CA PHE A 28 -7.35 -19.54 -13.30
C PHE A 28 -8.36 -19.12 -12.23
N HIS A 29 -8.09 -18.01 -11.53
CA HIS A 29 -9.06 -17.44 -10.61
C HIS A 29 -10.30 -16.91 -11.33
N LYS A 30 -11.48 -17.08 -10.72
CA LYS A 30 -12.74 -16.48 -11.19
C LYS A 30 -12.65 -14.95 -11.21
N ASN A 31 -13.13 -14.33 -12.28
CA ASN A 31 -13.19 -12.88 -12.46
C ASN A 31 -14.32 -12.51 -13.42
N LYS A 32 -15.18 -11.55 -13.04
CA LYS A 32 -16.32 -11.12 -13.85
C LYS A 32 -15.91 -10.48 -15.19
N LYS A 33 -14.72 -9.87 -15.29
CA LYS A 33 -14.29 -9.08 -16.46
C LYS A 33 -13.37 -9.81 -17.45
N GLY A 34 -12.93 -11.03 -17.14
CA GLY A 34 -11.94 -11.72 -17.97
C GLY A 34 -12.55 -12.75 -18.91
N LEU A 35 -11.81 -13.15 -19.95
CA LEU A 35 -12.23 -14.19 -20.90
C LEU A 35 -12.63 -15.47 -20.16
N GLY A 36 -13.85 -15.95 -20.43
CA GLY A 36 -14.43 -17.13 -19.77
C GLY A 36 -14.77 -16.93 -18.30
N GLY A 37 -14.87 -15.69 -17.81
CA GLY A 37 -15.11 -15.39 -16.41
C GLY A 37 -13.89 -15.69 -15.52
N ARG A 38 -12.67 -15.63 -16.09
CA ARG A 38 -11.42 -15.99 -15.42
C ARG A 38 -10.34 -14.91 -15.62
N LYS A 39 -9.42 -14.74 -14.66
CA LYS A 39 -8.26 -13.83 -14.79
C LYS A 39 -7.32 -14.23 -15.93
N GLU A 40 -6.54 -13.30 -16.47
CA GLU A 40 -5.61 -13.54 -17.59
C GLU A 40 -4.41 -14.43 -17.22
N LYS A 41 -4.01 -14.43 -15.94
CA LYS A 41 -2.92 -15.24 -15.38
C LYS A 41 -3.49 -16.42 -14.59
N CYS A 42 -2.85 -17.58 -14.71
CA CYS A 42 -3.18 -18.76 -13.93
C CYS A 42 -2.86 -18.55 -12.44
N ILE A 43 -3.42 -19.40 -11.58
CA ILE A 43 -3.26 -19.35 -10.12
C ILE A 43 -1.77 -19.37 -9.74
N GLU A 44 -0.98 -20.21 -10.39
CA GLU A 44 0.47 -20.32 -10.14
C GLU A 44 1.22 -19.04 -10.50
N CYS A 45 0.97 -18.49 -11.69
CA CYS A 45 1.58 -17.21 -12.09
C CYS A 45 1.16 -16.05 -11.18
N VAL A 46 -0.09 -16.03 -10.70
CA VAL A 46 -0.55 -15.05 -9.72
C VAL A 46 0.14 -15.24 -8.37
N ARG A 47 0.37 -16.48 -7.94
CA ARG A 47 1.13 -16.78 -6.71
C ARG A 47 2.59 -16.35 -6.85
N TYR A 48 3.22 -16.63 -7.98
CA TYR A 48 4.57 -16.20 -8.28
C TYR A 48 4.72 -14.69 -8.22
N ASP A 49 3.85 -13.93 -8.91
CA ASP A 49 3.84 -12.46 -8.88
C ASP A 49 3.64 -11.89 -7.47
N ARG A 50 2.91 -12.59 -6.60
CA ARG A 50 2.72 -12.18 -5.21
C ARG A 50 3.93 -12.47 -4.33
N GLY A 51 4.65 -13.55 -4.62
CA GLY A 51 5.86 -13.94 -3.90
C GLY A 51 7.09 -13.13 -4.31
N THR A 52 7.18 -12.71 -5.57
CA THR A 52 8.34 -11.95 -6.10
C THR A 52 8.26 -10.45 -5.85
N LYS A 53 7.09 -9.91 -5.50
CA LYS A 53 7.00 -8.53 -5.00
C LYS A 53 7.84 -8.45 -3.74
N LYS A 54 9.06 -7.91 -3.86
CA LYS A 54 9.84 -7.37 -2.74
C LYS A 54 8.88 -6.47 -1.98
N ARG A 55 8.34 -6.96 -0.88
CA ARG A 55 7.76 -6.08 0.12
C ARG A 55 8.93 -5.19 0.50
N ASN A 56 8.74 -3.87 0.53
CA ASN A 56 9.70 -3.01 1.21
C ASN A 56 9.62 -3.42 2.67
N ASP A 57 10.38 -4.46 3.00
CA ASP A 57 10.36 -5.09 4.30
C ASP A 57 10.82 -3.99 5.25
N ASN A 58 9.99 -3.72 6.26
CA ASN A 58 10.35 -2.87 7.39
C ASN A 58 11.39 -3.62 8.21
N ILE A 59 12.59 -3.75 7.65
CA ILE A 59 13.70 -4.52 8.20
C ILE A 59 14.20 -3.75 9.41
N LEU A 60 14.46 -4.50 10.47
CA LEU A 60 15.16 -4.00 11.63
C LEU A 60 16.59 -4.52 11.64
N ILE A 61 17.48 -3.64 12.06
CA ILE A 61 18.85 -4.00 12.38
C ILE A 61 19.20 -3.39 13.73
N GLU A 62 19.96 -4.14 14.51
CA GLU A 62 20.56 -3.65 15.74
C GLU A 62 22.00 -3.23 15.41
N LYS A 63 22.38 -2.01 15.78
CA LYS A 63 23.74 -1.50 15.62
C LYS A 63 24.23 -0.89 16.93
N TYR A 64 25.53 -0.92 17.15
CA TYR A 64 26.16 -0.16 18.22
C TYR A 64 26.62 1.18 17.68
N ILE A 65 26.09 2.27 18.23
CA ILE A 65 26.48 3.65 17.92
C ILE A 65 26.95 4.25 19.25
N ASP A 66 28.20 4.71 19.30
CA ASP A 66 28.82 5.28 20.52
C ASP A 66 28.75 4.34 21.75
N GLY A 67 28.97 3.04 21.52
CA GLY A 67 28.90 2.01 22.56
C GLY A 67 27.50 1.68 23.05
N LYS A 68 26.45 2.32 22.52
CA LYS A 68 25.05 2.05 22.86
C LYS A 68 24.39 1.20 21.78
N LYS A 69 23.64 0.18 22.21
CA LYS A 69 22.83 -0.65 21.31
C LYS A 69 21.60 0.15 20.86
N VAL A 70 21.48 0.37 19.55
CA VAL A 70 20.40 1.14 18.93
C VAL A 70 19.67 0.27 17.90
N THR A 71 18.35 0.27 17.97
CA THR A 71 17.48 -0.41 16.99
C THR A 71 17.13 0.55 15.87
N LEU A 72 17.52 0.19 14.65
CA LEU A 72 17.25 0.94 13.43
C LEU A 72 16.18 0.22 12.60
N LYS A 73 15.32 0.98 11.94
CA LYS A 73 14.25 0.54 11.04
C LYS A 73 14.46 1.13 9.66
N SER A 74 14.19 0.38 8.60
CA SER A 74 14.19 0.91 7.22
C SER A 74 12.92 1.75 6.96
N CYS A 75 13.07 2.89 6.29
CA CYS A 75 11.94 3.66 5.78
C CYS A 75 11.47 3.09 4.44
N THR A 76 10.18 2.78 4.29
CA THR A 76 9.64 2.23 3.03
C THR A 76 9.58 3.22 1.87
N VAL A 77 9.79 4.52 2.15
CA VAL A 77 9.73 5.60 1.15
C VAL A 77 11.13 6.02 0.70
N CYS A 78 12.04 6.34 1.63
CA CYS A 78 13.41 6.76 1.28
C CYS A 78 14.43 5.62 1.32
N GLY A 79 14.11 4.44 1.86
CA GLY A 79 15.01 3.29 1.96
C GLY A 79 16.06 3.37 3.07
N GLU A 80 16.25 4.53 3.70
CA GLU A 80 17.26 4.73 4.75
C GLU A 80 16.89 4.02 6.06
N PHE A 81 17.89 3.50 6.77
CA PHE A 81 17.75 3.01 8.13
C PHE A 81 17.84 4.15 9.13
N LYS A 82 16.79 4.33 9.93
CA LYS A 82 16.73 5.37 10.98
C LYS A 82 16.31 4.77 12.31
N GLU A 83 16.64 5.46 13.38
CA GLU A 83 16.18 5.10 14.72
C GLU A 83 14.66 5.10 14.82
N LEU A 84 14.12 4.25 15.71
CA LEU A 84 12.67 4.15 15.95
C LEU A 84 12.02 5.48 16.39
N ASN A 85 12.79 6.40 16.98
CA ASN A 85 12.32 7.73 17.38
C ASN A 85 12.03 8.65 16.17
N GLN A 86 12.63 8.37 15.00
CA GLN A 86 12.42 9.09 13.74
C GLN A 86 11.12 8.65 13.03
N TYR A 87 10.34 7.76 13.66
CA TYR A 87 9.06 7.28 13.16
C TYR A 87 7.92 7.70 14.09
N SER A 88 6.80 8.10 13.50
CA SER A 88 5.56 8.39 14.25
C SER A 88 4.91 7.10 14.73
N ASN A 89 4.12 7.19 15.81
CA ASN A 89 3.43 6.03 16.36
C ASN A 89 2.22 5.64 15.49
N ALA A 90 2.02 4.34 15.27
CA ALA A 90 0.89 3.78 14.54
C ALA A 90 0.44 2.47 15.20
N LYS A 91 -0.79 2.43 15.71
CA LYS A 91 -1.34 1.23 16.37
C LYS A 91 -1.48 0.08 15.36
N GLY A 92 -1.07 -1.12 15.77
CA GLY A 92 -1.19 -2.34 14.95
C GLY A 92 -0.15 -2.46 13.83
N GLN A 93 0.82 -1.54 13.77
CA GLN A 93 1.97 -1.65 12.87
C GLN A 93 3.18 -2.26 13.59
N LEU A 94 4.18 -2.67 12.81
CA LEU A 94 5.43 -3.22 13.33
C LEU A 94 6.10 -2.21 14.30
N TYR A 95 6.29 -2.64 15.56
CA TYR A 95 6.75 -1.82 16.71
C TYR A 95 5.88 -0.61 17.05
N ASN A 96 4.60 -0.65 16.68
CA ASN A 96 3.68 0.48 16.80
C ASN A 96 4.23 1.75 16.12
N LYS A 97 4.98 1.61 15.03
CA LYS A 97 5.57 2.72 14.26
C LYS A 97 5.09 2.70 12.81
N TYR A 98 4.88 3.88 12.23
CA TYR A 98 4.63 4.01 10.79
C TYR A 98 5.79 3.41 9.96
N PRO A 99 5.52 2.93 8.73
CA PRO A 99 6.56 2.40 7.84
C PRO A 99 7.44 3.49 7.20
N SER A 100 6.93 4.70 7.09
CA SER A 100 7.65 5.89 6.63
C SER A 100 8.22 6.69 7.80
N CYS A 101 9.41 7.25 7.62
CA CYS A 101 10.01 8.13 8.62
C CYS A 101 9.30 9.51 8.64
N LYS A 102 9.44 10.23 9.76
CA LYS A 102 8.83 11.54 9.98
C LYS A 102 9.16 12.55 8.89
N SER A 103 10.40 12.54 8.37
CA SER A 103 10.80 13.45 7.29
C SER A 103 10.01 13.20 6.01
N CYS A 104 9.81 11.93 5.64
CA CYS A 104 9.01 11.55 4.48
C CYS A 104 7.53 11.90 4.68
N GLU A 105 6.97 11.65 5.86
CA GLU A 105 5.59 12.03 6.17
C GLU A 105 5.38 13.54 6.13
N ASN A 106 6.30 14.32 6.71
CA ASN A 106 6.23 15.77 6.69
C ASN A 106 6.28 16.33 5.26
N LYS A 107 7.14 15.76 4.40
CA LYS A 107 7.18 16.14 2.99
C LYS A 107 5.85 15.83 2.29
N ARG A 108 5.35 14.60 2.45
CA ARG A 108 4.06 14.17 1.89
C ARG A 108 2.90 15.06 2.34
N LEU A 109 2.87 15.45 3.62
CA LEU A 109 1.86 16.36 4.15
C LEU A 109 1.99 17.75 3.53
N LYS A 110 3.19 18.33 3.46
CA LYS A 110 3.43 19.62 2.81
C LYS A 110 2.94 19.64 1.36
N ASP A 111 3.29 18.61 0.60
CA ASP A 111 2.87 18.47 -0.80
C ASP A 111 1.33 18.38 -0.89
N TYR A 112 0.70 17.57 -0.04
CA TYR A 112 -0.76 17.48 0.02
C TYR A 112 -1.43 18.83 0.33
N TYR A 113 -0.93 19.58 1.30
CA TYR A 113 -1.46 20.90 1.64
C TYR A 113 -1.29 21.90 0.49
N LYS A 114 -0.16 21.86 -0.20
CA LYS A 114 0.09 22.72 -1.37
C LYS A 114 -0.92 22.41 -2.49
N ASP A 115 -1.12 21.14 -2.79
CA ASP A 115 -1.98 20.69 -3.90
C ASP A 115 -3.48 20.80 -3.57
N ASN A 116 -3.85 20.77 -2.29
CA ASN A 116 -5.25 20.77 -1.83
C ASN A 116 -5.61 22.00 -1.00
N LYS A 117 -4.87 23.11 -1.14
CA LYS A 117 -5.04 24.32 -0.33
C LYS A 117 -6.49 24.82 -0.28
N ALA A 118 -7.19 24.83 -1.43
CA ALA A 118 -8.59 25.25 -1.51
C ALA A 118 -9.51 24.37 -0.65
N LYS A 119 -9.39 23.04 -0.76
CA LYS A 119 -10.18 22.07 0.00
C LYS A 119 -9.90 22.15 1.50
N VAL A 120 -8.65 22.37 1.88
CA VAL A 120 -8.25 22.56 3.29
C VAL A 120 -8.92 23.81 3.86
N ASN A 121 -8.87 24.92 3.13
CA ASN A 121 -9.48 26.18 3.55
C ASN A 121 -11.01 26.07 3.65
N GLU A 122 -11.66 25.42 2.69
CA GLU A 122 -13.10 25.18 2.71
C GLU A 122 -13.53 24.37 3.94
N LYS A 123 -12.83 23.28 4.25
CA LYS A 123 -13.05 22.51 5.47
C LYS A 123 -12.86 23.35 6.73
N GLY A 124 -11.82 24.18 6.77
CA GLY A 124 -11.58 25.11 7.87
C GLY A 124 -12.75 26.06 8.08
N LYS A 125 -13.24 26.71 7.00
CA LYS A 125 -14.41 27.60 7.05
C LYS A 125 -15.65 26.87 7.58
N LYS A 126 -15.92 25.67 7.06
CA LYS A 126 -17.05 24.85 7.49
C LYS A 126 -16.98 24.52 8.97
N TYR A 127 -15.81 24.08 9.46
CA TYR A 127 -15.61 23.80 10.89
C TYR A 127 -15.89 25.02 11.77
N TYR A 128 -15.39 26.21 11.40
CA TYR A 128 -15.66 27.43 12.16
C TYR A 128 -17.13 27.86 12.12
N GLN A 129 -17.83 27.65 11.00
CA GLN A 129 -19.27 27.93 10.90
C GLN A 129 -20.08 27.00 11.80
N GLU A 130 -19.72 25.71 11.85
CA GLU A 130 -20.43 24.68 12.62
C GLU A 130 -20.14 24.73 14.13
N ASN A 131 -18.98 25.27 14.55
CA ASN A 131 -18.55 25.28 15.96
C ASN A 131 -18.47 26.69 16.57
N ARG A 132 -19.09 27.69 15.91
CA ARG A 132 -18.95 29.11 16.25
C ARG A 132 -19.50 29.50 17.64
N GLU A 133 -20.33 28.65 18.25
CA GLU A 133 -20.99 28.93 19.54
C GLU A 133 -20.36 28.25 20.76
N ILE A 134 -19.23 27.54 20.63
CA ILE A 134 -18.58 26.95 21.82
C ILE A 134 -17.62 27.97 22.45
N ASP A 135 -18.18 29.02 23.04
CA ASP A 135 -17.45 29.93 23.92
C ASP A 135 -17.27 29.26 25.30
N PHE A 136 -16.18 28.51 25.44
CA PHE A 136 -15.82 27.84 26.71
C PHE A 136 -15.43 28.81 27.85
N ARG A 137 -15.56 30.14 27.68
CA ARG A 137 -15.25 31.14 28.71
C ARG A 137 -16.36 31.37 29.75
N LYS A 138 -17.43 30.54 29.74
CA LYS A 138 -18.52 30.58 30.72
C LYS A 138 -18.66 29.27 31.53
N ILE A 139 -17.54 28.72 32.01
CA ILE A 139 -17.53 27.73 33.11
C ILE A 139 -16.54 28.22 34.16
#